data_AF-A0A382VTA9-F1
#
_entry.id   AF-A0A382VTA9-F1
#
_cell.length_a   1.000
_cell.length_b   1.000
_cell.length_c   1.000
_cell.angle_alpha   90.00
_cell.angle_beta   90.00
_cell.angle_gamma   90.00
#
_symmetry.space_group_name_H-M   'P 1'
#
loop_
_entity.id
_entity.type
_entity.pdbx_description
1 polymer ?
#
loop_
_entity_poly.entity_id
_entity_poly.type
_entity_poly.pdbx_seq_one_letter_code
_entity_poly.pdbx_strand_id
1 'polypeptide(L)' 'GANGITEDYSPIRHMANIESVYTYEGTHEMHTLIIGEDITGIAAFE' A
#
# COMPACT_ATOMS: atom_id res chain seq x y z
N GLY A 1 5.50 19.29 9.95
CA GLY A 1 4.49 20.27 10.42
C GLY A 1 3.62 20.70 9.26
N ALA A 2 2.80 21.75 9.40
CA ALA A 2 1.85 22.19 8.36
C ALA A 2 2.48 22.42 6.97
N ASN A 3 3.75 22.80 6.91
CA ASN A 3 4.49 22.94 5.63
C ASN A 3 4.56 21.63 4.83
N GLY A 4 4.34 20.47 5.45
CA GLY A 4 4.37 19.17 4.78
C GLY A 4 3.10 18.84 3.99
N ILE A 5 2.04 19.64 4.11
CA ILE A 5 0.77 19.45 3.39
C ILE A 5 0.52 20.50 2.30
N THR A 6 1.44 21.45 2.12
CA THR A 6 1.37 22.42 1.02
C THR A 6 2.15 21.91 -0.18
N GLU A 7 1.80 22.37 -1.38
CA GLU A 7 2.46 21.96 -2.63
C GLU A 7 3.88 22.56 -2.77
N ASP A 8 4.23 23.54 -1.94
CA ASP A 8 5.55 24.20 -1.94
C ASP A 8 6.68 23.25 -1.51
N TYR A 9 6.33 22.12 -0.88
CA TYR A 9 7.29 21.15 -0.38
C TYR A 9 6.95 19.73 -0.84
N SER A 10 7.98 18.95 -1.13
CA SER A 10 7.83 17.58 -1.64
C SER A 10 7.16 16.54 -0.73
N PRO A 11 7.03 16.68 0.62
CA PRO A 11 6.46 15.61 1.44
C PRO A 11 5.07 15.12 1.01
N ILE A 12 4.15 16.02 0.66
CA ILE A 12 2.79 15.62 0.24
C ILE A 12 2.79 14.89 -1.11
N ARG A 13 3.65 15.31 -2.05
CA ARG A 13 3.84 14.63 -3.33
C ARG A 13 4.37 13.21 -3.13
N HIS A 14 5.38 13.04 -2.27
CA HIS A 14 5.93 11.73 -1.97
C HIS A 14 4.91 10.81 -1.30
N MET A 15 4.12 11.32 -0.37
CA MET A 15 3.02 10.57 0.24
C MET A 15 2.02 10.09 -0.81
N ALA A 16 1.59 10.97 -1.72
CA ALA A 16 0.69 10.61 -2.82
C ALA A 16 1.30 9.55 -3.77
N ASN A 17 2.60 9.64 -4.05
CA ASN A 17 3.30 8.62 -4.84
C ASN A 17 3.37 7.27 -4.11
N ILE A 18 3.65 7.27 -2.81
CA ILE A 18 3.72 6.04 -2.00
C ILE A 18 2.36 5.34 -1.93
N GLU A 19 1.28 6.10 -1.78
CA GLU A 19 -0.07 5.53 -1.75
C GLU A 19 -0.42 4.78 -3.04
N SER A 20 0.02 5.32 -4.18
CA SER A 20 -0.17 4.66 -5.49
C SER A 20 0.62 3.36 -5.57
N VAL A 21 1.86 3.36 -5.08
CA VAL A 21 2.73 2.16 -5.06
C VAL A 21 2.18 1.10 -4.08
N TYR A 22 1.60 1.51 -2.96
CA TYR A 22 1.05 0.61 -1.95
C TYR A 22 -0.14 -0.22 -2.45
N THR A 23 -0.84 0.25 -3.49
CA THR A 23 -2.10 -0.35 -3.97
C THR A 23 -1.99 -1.01 -5.34
N TYR A 24 -1.14 -0.52 -6.23
CA TYR A 24 -1.17 -0.90 -7.64
C TYR A 24 -0.71 -2.34 -7.93
N GLU A 25 0.37 -2.83 -7.33
CA GLU A 25 0.94 -4.17 -7.62
C GLU A 25 0.35 -5.26 -6.71
N GLY A 26 -0.92 -5.12 -6.33
CA GLY A 26 -1.56 -5.95 -5.33
C GLY A 26 -1.57 -5.23 -3.98
N THR A 27 -2.77 -5.16 -3.39
CA THR A 27 -2.92 -4.47 -2.10
C THR A 27 -2.17 -5.23 -1.01
N HIS A 28 -1.90 -4.54 0.08
CA HIS A 28 -1.33 -5.16 1.27
C HIS A 28 -2.16 -6.35 1.78
N GLU A 29 -3.49 -6.26 1.69
CA GLU A 29 -4.41 -7.34 2.04
C GLU A 29 -4.25 -8.53 1.11
N MET A 30 -4.21 -8.31 -0.22
CA MET A 30 -4.02 -9.40 -1.18
C MET A 30 -2.69 -10.12 -0.98
N HIS A 31 -1.59 -9.38 -0.78
CA HIS A 31 -0.29 -9.99 -0.46
C HIS A 31 -0.34 -10.82 0.83
N THR A 32 -1.02 -10.31 1.85
CA THR A 32 -1.20 -11.03 3.12
C THR A 32 -1.98 -12.33 2.91
N LEU A 33 -3.05 -12.29 2.11
CA LEU A 33 -3.88 -13.47 1.83
C LEU A 33 -3.14 -14.51 1.00
N ILE A 34 -2.33 -14.09 0.02
CA ILE A 34 -1.50 -14.99 -0.80
C ILE A 34 -0.45 -15.70 0.06
N ILE A 35 0.24 -14.97 0.93
CA ILE A 35 1.21 -15.56 1.87
C ILE A 35 0.48 -16.48 2.87
N GLY A 36 -0.71 -16.10 3.32
CA GLY A 36 -1.56 -16.91 4.18
C GLY A 36 -1.93 -18.25 3.55
N GLU A 37 -2.29 -18.26 2.26
CA GLU A 37 -2.56 -19.48 1.50
C GLU A 37 -1.31 -20.36 1.40
N ASP A 38 -0.14 -19.79 1.06
CA ASP A 38 1.12 -20.54 0.96
C ASP A 38 1.51 -21.24 2.28
N ILE A 39 1.26 -20.59 3.41
CA ILE A 39 1.57 -21.13 4.75
C ILE A 39 0.52 -22.16 5.19
N THR A 40 -0.76 -21.90 4.94
CA THR A 40 -1.87 -22.69 5.53
C THR A 40 -2.45 -23.74 4.59
N GLY A 41 -2.22 -23.62 3.29
CA GLY A 41 -2.87 -24.40 2.24
C GLY A 41 -4.35 -24.07 2.03
N ILE A 42 -4.85 -22.99 2.64
CA ILE A 42 -6.26 -22.58 2.56
C ILE A 42 -6.34 -21.20 1.89
N ALA A 43 -6.95 -21.14 0.72
CA ALA A 43 -7.27 -19.87 0.08
C ALA A 43 -8.34 -19.13 0.90
N ALA A 44 -8.09 -17.85 1.19
CA ALA A 44 -8.96 -16.99 2.01
C ALA A 44 -9.46 -15.75 1.24
N PHE A 45 -9.42 -15.83 -0.09
CA PHE A 45 -10.00 -14.88 -1.04
C PHE A 45 -10.95 -15.63 -1.98
N GLU A 46 -11.94 -14.93 -2.54
CA GLU A 46 -12.88 -15.46 -3.54
C GLU A 46 -12.36 -15.30 -4.97
#